data_AF-A0A7J6T2N8-F1
#
_entry.id   AF-A0A7J6T2N8-F1
#
_cell.length_a   1.000
_cell.length_b   1.000
_cell.length_c   1.000
_cell.angle_alpha   90.00
_cell.angle_beta   90.00
_cell.angle_gamma   90.00
#
_symmetry.space_group_name_H-M   'P 1'
#
loop_
_entity.id
_entity.type
_entity.pdbx_description
1 polymer ?
#
loop_
_entity_poly.entity_id
_entity_poly.type
_entity_poly.pdbx_seq_one_letter_code
_entity_poly.pdbx_strand_id
1 'polypeptide(L)'
;MALGPFARILAQVALVAGSAIGRAFVQAFQEAAQKGATQAATRTLRRQMPVEEAYKILGIDTTAATREEIAKHYSKLYEMNAPSGSAAGSPYLQQRIENAQKVIIQHLESQKGSKS
;
A
#
# COMPACT_ATOMS: atom_id res chain seq x y z
N MET A 1 -32.10 -36.48 -44.31
CA MET A 1 -32.13 -35.72 -43.05
C MET A 1 -31.60 -36.58 -41.91
N ALA A 2 -30.30 -36.52 -41.59
CA ALA A 2 -29.69 -37.46 -40.62
C ALA A 2 -28.68 -36.79 -39.65
N LEU A 3 -28.83 -35.51 -39.35
CA LEU A 3 -27.98 -34.79 -38.38
C LEU A 3 -28.69 -34.42 -37.07
N GLY A 4 -30.03 -34.47 -37.01
CA GLY A 4 -30.82 -34.01 -35.86
C GLY A 4 -30.54 -34.74 -34.53
N PRO A 5 -30.48 -36.08 -34.49
CA PRO A 5 -30.26 -36.82 -33.24
C PRO A 5 -28.85 -36.65 -32.68
N PHE A 6 -27.83 -36.72 -33.55
CA PHE A 6 -26.42 -36.56 -33.16
C PHE A 6 -26.11 -35.13 -32.73
N ALA A 7 -26.64 -34.12 -33.43
CA ALA A 7 -26.49 -32.72 -33.02
C ALA A 7 -27.12 -32.44 -31.65
N ARG A 8 -28.27 -33.08 -31.34
CA ARG A 8 -28.94 -32.93 -30.05
C ARG A 8 -28.13 -33.56 -28.89
N ILE A 9 -27.54 -34.73 -29.12
CA ILE A 9 -26.66 -35.38 -28.13
C ILE A 9 -25.41 -34.55 -27.89
N LEU A 10 -24.76 -34.08 -28.96
CA LEU A 10 -23.58 -33.20 -28.86
C LEU A 10 -23.90 -31.88 -28.13
N ALA A 11 -25.05 -31.27 -28.42
CA ALA A 11 -25.48 -30.05 -27.75
C ALA A 11 -25.71 -30.29 -26.24
N GLN A 12 -26.32 -31.40 -25.85
CA GLN A 12 -26.53 -31.74 -24.44
C GLN A 12 -25.22 -32.00 -23.70
N VAL A 13 -24.29 -32.74 -24.31
CA VAL A 13 -22.96 -32.99 -23.73
C VAL A 13 -22.17 -31.68 -23.60
N ALA A 14 -22.21 -30.82 -24.62
CA ALA A 14 -21.55 -29.51 -24.58
C ALA A 14 -22.13 -28.57 -23.52
N LEU A 15 -23.46 -28.55 -23.34
CA LEU A 15 -24.13 -27.76 -22.30
C LEU A 15 -23.76 -28.22 -20.89
N VAL A 16 -23.72 -29.54 -20.67
CA VAL A 16 -23.38 -30.12 -19.36
C VAL A 16 -21.90 -29.92 -19.06
N ALA A 17 -21.01 -30.22 -20.02
CA ALA A 17 -19.56 -30.08 -19.84
C ALA A 17 -19.10 -28.62 -19.74
N GLY A 18 -19.71 -27.70 -20.51
CA GLY A 18 -19.37 -26.28 -20.49
C GLY A 18 -19.77 -25.58 -19.19
N SER A 19 -20.85 -26.04 -18.54
CA SER A 19 -21.35 -25.41 -17.32
C SER A 19 -20.40 -25.57 -16.11
N ALA A 20 -19.70 -26.69 -16.00
CA ALA A 20 -18.75 -26.95 -14.92
C ALA A 20 -17.46 -26.11 -15.08
N ILE A 21 -16.96 -26.03 -16.32
CA ILE A 21 -15.75 -25.24 -16.64
C ILE A 21 -16.03 -23.75 -16.42
N GLY A 22 -17.17 -23.24 -16.92
CA GLY A 22 -17.52 -21.83 -16.75
C GLY A 22 -17.62 -21.39 -15.28
N ARG A 23 -18.21 -22.24 -14.42
CA ARG A 23 -18.29 -21.96 -12.96
C ARG A 23 -16.91 -21.94 -12.30
N ALA A 24 -16.03 -22.88 -12.67
CA ALA A 24 -14.66 -22.92 -12.13
C ALA A 24 -13.85 -21.67 -12.52
N PHE A 25 -13.98 -21.19 -13.77
CA PHE A 25 -13.34 -19.94 -14.21
C PHE A 25 -13.86 -18.72 -13.43
N VAL A 26 -15.17 -18.60 -13.23
CA VAL A 26 -15.75 -17.48 -12.47
C VAL A 26 -15.32 -17.52 -11.01
N GLN A 27 -15.31 -18.70 -10.38
CA GLN A 27 -14.85 -18.88 -9.00
C GLN A 27 -13.37 -18.53 -8.86
N ALA A 28 -12.51 -19.02 -9.76
CA ALA A 28 -11.08 -18.70 -9.76
C ALA A 28 -10.83 -17.20 -9.97
N PHE A 29 -11.61 -16.53 -10.83
CA PHE A 29 -11.51 -15.09 -11.03
C PHE A 29 -11.93 -14.30 -9.77
N GLN A 30 -13.05 -14.67 -9.14
CA GLN A 30 -13.49 -14.04 -7.90
C GLN A 30 -12.47 -14.22 -6.77
N GLU A 31 -11.92 -15.43 -6.64
CA GLU A 31 -10.85 -15.70 -5.67
C GLU A 31 -9.60 -14.87 -5.95
N ALA A 32 -9.17 -14.77 -7.22
CA ALA A 32 -8.01 -13.96 -7.59
C ALA A 32 -8.25 -12.46 -7.32
N ALA A 33 -9.46 -11.96 -7.57
CA ALA A 33 -9.85 -10.59 -7.27
C ALA A 33 -9.82 -10.31 -5.75
N GLN A 34 -10.38 -11.22 -4.94
CA GLN A 34 -10.38 -11.10 -3.47
C GLN A 34 -8.97 -11.24 -2.88
N LYS A 35 -8.18 -12.21 -3.36
CA LYS A 35 -6.77 -12.41 -2.96
C LYS A 35 -5.90 -11.22 -3.38
N GLY A 36 -6.16 -10.63 -4.55
CA GLY A 36 -5.49 -9.42 -5.02
C GLY A 36 -5.80 -8.21 -4.14
N ALA A 37 -7.07 -7.99 -3.81
CA ALA A 37 -7.50 -6.90 -2.95
C ALA A 37 -6.93 -7.01 -1.52
N THR A 38 -6.96 -8.22 -0.93
CA THR A 38 -6.42 -8.47 0.42
C THR A 38 -4.90 -8.38 0.48
N GLN A 39 -4.18 -8.90 -0.53
CA GLN A 39 -2.72 -8.76 -0.61
C GLN A 39 -2.27 -7.32 -0.87
N ALA A 40 -3.02 -6.58 -1.70
CA ALA A 40 -2.76 -5.16 -1.89
C ALA A 40 -2.92 -4.42 -0.56
N ALA A 41 -4.07 -4.56 0.11
CA ALA A 41 -4.35 -3.91 1.39
C ALA A 41 -3.31 -4.24 2.48
N THR A 42 -2.93 -5.51 2.63
CA THR A 42 -1.91 -5.92 3.61
C THR A 42 -0.50 -5.41 3.26
N ARG A 43 -0.17 -5.28 1.97
CA ARG A 43 1.11 -4.71 1.53
C ARG A 43 1.16 -3.18 1.69
N THR A 44 0.03 -2.48 1.56
CA THR A 44 -0.06 -1.05 1.88
C THR A 44 0.05 -0.80 3.38
N LEU A 45 -0.59 -1.64 4.20
CA LEU A 45 -0.46 -1.61 5.67
C LEU A 45 0.97 -1.86 6.14
N ARG A 46 1.71 -2.76 5.47
CA ARG A 46 3.14 -3.02 5.76
C ARG A 46 4.12 -1.96 5.23
N ARG A 47 3.67 -0.96 4.47
CA ARG A 47 4.53 0.11 3.92
C ARG A 47 4.68 1.32 4.85
N GLN A 48 4.21 1.26 6.08
CA GLN A 48 4.47 2.33 7.05
C GLN A 48 5.93 2.25 7.55
N MET A 49 6.60 3.39 7.52
CA MET A 49 7.95 3.55 8.06
C MET A 49 7.91 3.30 9.57
N PRO A 50 8.83 2.48 10.13
CA PRO A 50 8.97 2.30 11.58
C PRO A 50 9.22 3.63 12.29
N VAL A 51 8.68 3.79 13.50
CA VAL A 51 8.81 5.05 14.26
C VAL A 51 10.28 5.35 14.55
N GLU A 52 11.07 4.34 14.91
CA GLU A 52 12.50 4.46 15.19
C GLU A 52 13.29 4.87 13.94
N GLU A 53 12.87 4.41 12.76
CA GLU A 53 13.45 4.83 11.48
C GLU A 53 13.12 6.30 11.19
N ALA A 54 11.89 6.74 11.49
CA ALA A 54 11.49 8.12 11.32
C ALA A 54 12.33 9.08 12.18
N TYR A 55 12.56 8.74 13.45
CA TYR A 55 13.44 9.51 14.35
C TYR A 55 14.87 9.59 13.82
N LYS A 56 15.41 8.47 13.31
CA LYS A 56 16.73 8.43 12.68
C LYS A 56 16.82 9.29 11.41
N ILE A 57 15.79 9.27 10.56
CA ILE A 57 15.74 10.08 9.34
C ILE A 57 15.76 11.58 9.68
N LEU A 58 15.08 12.00 10.75
CA LEU A 58 15.12 13.39 11.22
C LEU A 58 16.36 13.71 12.07
N GLY A 59 17.21 12.73 12.37
CA GLY A 59 18.40 12.91 13.22
C GLY A 59 18.03 13.33 14.65
N ILE A 60 16.98 12.73 15.20
CA ILE A 60 16.49 12.98 16.56
C ILE A 60 16.75 11.72 17.38
N ASP A 61 17.61 11.81 18.40
CA ASP A 61 18.05 10.64 19.17
C ASP A 61 17.05 10.20 20.26
N THR A 62 16.06 11.03 20.59
CA THR A 62 15.11 10.78 21.67
C THR A 62 13.67 10.82 21.19
N THR A 63 12.86 9.89 21.69
CA THR A 63 11.41 9.87 21.47
C THR A 63 10.67 10.98 22.24
N ALA A 64 11.37 11.67 23.16
CA ALA A 64 10.83 12.77 23.95
C ALA A 64 10.90 14.14 23.25
N ALA A 65 11.28 14.19 21.97
CA ALA A 65 11.40 15.46 21.23
C ALA A 65 10.07 16.22 21.15
N THR A 66 10.15 17.56 21.24
CA THR A 66 8.96 18.42 21.13
C THR A 66 8.51 18.56 19.68
N ARG A 67 7.27 19.02 19.48
CA ARG A 67 6.74 19.26 18.12
C ARG A 67 7.54 20.35 17.41
N GLU A 68 8.04 21.35 18.13
CA GLU A 68 8.88 22.40 17.56
C GLU A 68 10.22 21.85 17.09
N GLU A 69 10.86 20.97 17.88
CA GLU A 69 12.13 20.33 17.50
C GLU A 69 11.97 19.47 16.25
N ILE A 70 10.90 18.68 16.17
CA ILE A 70 10.56 17.87 14.99
C ILE A 70 10.37 18.77 13.76
N ALA A 71 9.62 19.87 13.89
CA ALA A 71 9.39 20.82 12.79
C ALA A 71 10.70 21.48 12.33
N LYS A 72 11.58 21.86 13.26
CA LYS A 72 12.87 22.46 12.94
C LYS A 72 13.78 21.50 12.16
N HIS A 73 13.89 20.25 12.61
CA HIS A 73 14.68 19.23 11.93
C HIS A 73 14.12 18.90 10.54
N TYR A 74 12.79 18.76 10.46
CA TYR A 74 12.09 18.58 9.19
C TYR A 74 12.41 19.69 8.20
N SER A 75 12.18 20.96 8.56
CA SER A 75 12.38 22.09 7.63
C SER A 75 13.82 22.16 7.14
N LYS A 76 14.80 22.03 8.06
CA LYS A 76 16.21 22.03 7.71
C LYS A 76 16.55 20.93 6.69
N LEU A 77 16.16 19.68 6.96
CA LEU A 77 16.48 18.56 6.07
C LEU A 77 15.73 18.65 4.75
N TYR A 78 14.47 19.10 4.77
CA TYR A 78 13.64 19.22 3.58
C TYR A 78 14.19 20.30 2.63
N GLU A 79 14.57 21.45 3.17
CA GLU A 79 15.17 22.56 2.41
C GLU A 79 16.55 22.18 1.85
N MET A 80 17.40 21.51 2.64
CA MET A 80 18.70 21.01 2.18
C MET A 80 18.60 20.03 1.01
N ASN A 81 17.47 19.33 0.87
CA ASN A 81 17.21 18.38 -0.20
C ASN A 81 16.29 18.94 -1.30
N ALA A 82 15.86 20.19 -1.18
CA ALA A 82 15.11 20.86 -2.22
C ALA A 82 16.01 21.23 -3.40
N PRO A 83 15.47 21.35 -4.61
CA PRO A 83 16.19 21.94 -5.72
C PRO A 83 16.64 23.36 -5.35
N SER A 84 17.93 23.65 -5.44
CA SER A 84 18.48 24.97 -5.13
C SER A 84 19.61 25.33 -6.07
N GLY A 85 19.44 26.42 -6.83
CA GLY A 85 20.44 26.89 -7.78
C GLY A 85 20.84 25.81 -8.80
N SER A 86 22.10 25.37 -8.73
CA SER A 86 22.67 24.35 -9.62
C SER A 86 22.41 22.91 -9.17
N ALA A 87 21.91 22.70 -7.95
CA ALA A 87 21.62 21.37 -7.42
C ALA A 87 20.15 21.01 -7.67
N ALA A 88 19.91 19.88 -8.32
CA ALA A 88 18.56 19.39 -8.63
C ALA A 88 17.77 18.94 -7.38
N GLY A 89 18.42 18.85 -6.21
CA GLY A 89 17.82 18.28 -5.00
C GLY A 89 17.54 16.79 -5.12
N SER A 90 16.77 16.23 -4.19
CA SER A 90 16.34 14.83 -4.22
C SER A 90 14.88 14.70 -3.80
N PRO A 91 13.95 14.55 -4.78
CA PRO A 91 12.53 14.36 -4.50
C PRO A 91 12.25 13.13 -3.63
N TYR A 92 13.03 12.05 -3.81
CA TYR A 92 12.91 10.85 -2.99
C TYR A 92 13.25 11.13 -1.52
N LEU A 93 14.35 11.86 -1.26
CA LEU A 93 14.74 12.20 0.11
C LEU A 93 13.73 13.15 0.74
N GLN A 94 13.24 14.14 0.00
CA GLN A 94 12.16 15.03 0.48
C GLN A 94 10.90 14.24 0.88
N GLN A 95 10.45 13.30 0.05
CA GLN A 95 9.30 12.46 0.37
C GLN A 95 9.55 11.56 1.59
N ARG A 96 10.78 11.05 1.77
CA ARG A 96 11.15 10.26 2.95
C ARG A 96 11.17 11.10 4.23
N ILE A 97 11.69 12.32 4.17
CA ILE A 97 11.69 13.27 5.29
C ILE A 97 10.25 13.67 5.67
N GLU A 98 9.39 13.94 4.68
CA GLU A 98 7.98 14.25 4.90
C GLU A 98 7.23 13.07 5.55
N ASN A 99 7.45 11.86 5.08
CA ASN A 99 6.86 10.66 5.67
C ASN A 99 7.35 10.42 7.11
N ALA A 100 8.63 10.65 7.39
CA ALA A 100 9.19 10.53 8.74
C ALA A 100 8.50 11.49 9.73
N GLN A 101 8.33 12.75 9.34
CA GLN A 101 7.61 13.72 10.16
C GLN A 101 6.17 13.27 10.44
N LYS A 102 5.43 12.82 9.42
CA LYS A 102 4.05 12.33 9.58
C LYS A 102 3.96 11.15 10.54
N VAL A 103 4.87 10.18 10.43
CA VAL A 103 4.91 9.01 11.33
C VAL A 103 5.14 9.40 12.78
N ILE A 104 6.09 10.29 13.05
CA ILE A 104 6.37 10.76 14.42
C ILE A 104 5.16 11.51 14.99
N ILE A 105 4.54 12.41 14.22
CA ILE A 105 3.37 13.18 14.68
C ILE A 105 2.19 12.26 14.99
N GLN A 106 1.89 11.29 14.12
CA GLN A 106 0.84 10.30 14.35
C GLN A 106 1.13 9.43 15.59
N HIS A 107 2.39 9.06 15.82
CA HIS A 107 2.79 8.32 17.01
C HIS A 107 2.56 9.13 18.29
N LEU A 108 2.94 10.41 18.29
CA LEU A 108 2.71 11.32 19.43
C LEU A 108 1.21 11.52 19.71
N GLU A 109 0.37 11.58 18.68
CA GLU A 109 -1.09 11.71 18.83
C GLU A 109 -1.71 10.43 19.39
N SER A 110 -1.29 9.28 18.89
CA SER A 110 -1.73 7.97 19.39
C SER A 110 -1.35 7.76 20.86
N GLN A 111 -0.16 8.21 21.28
CA GLN A 111 0.26 8.16 22.68
C GLN A 111 -0.54 9.11 23.59
N LYS A 112 -0.97 10.27 23.09
CA LYS A 112 -1.82 11.20 23.87
C LYS A 112 -3.22 10.63 24.07
N GLY A 113 -3.81 10.00 23.05
CA GLY A 113 -5.14 9.40 23.12
C GLY A 113 -5.21 8.14 24.01
N SER A 114 -4.11 7.41 24.16
CA SER A 114 -4.01 6.22 25.04
C SER A 114 -3.89 6.57 26.53
N LYS A 115 -3.51 7.82 26.86
CA LYS A 115 -3.34 8.31 28.24
C LYS A 115 -4.53 9.12 28.78
N SER A 116 -5.63 9.21 28.03
CA SER A 116 -6.92 9.80 28.46
C SER A 116 -7.91 8.68 28.79
#